data_AF-A0A6C0G2L6-F1
#
_entry.id   AF-A0A6C0G2L6-F1
#
_cell.length_a   1.000
_cell.length_b   1.000
_cell.length_c   1.000
_cell.angle_alpha   90.00
_cell.angle_beta   90.00
_cell.angle_gamma   90.00
#
_symmetry.space_group_name_H-M   'P 1'
#
loop_
_entity.id
_entity.type
_entity.pdbx_description
1 polymer ?
#
loop_
_entity_poly.entity_id
_entity_poly.type
_entity_poly.pdbx_seq_one_letter_code
_entity_poly.pdbx_strand_id
1 'polypeptide(L)'
;MKGTYLNLLGMIALLCATLLLPLSAAAEPVAAPSATSVTSDAKTASTLGLLLGDGSGVTDAYLAKGATRIQAAVIALRLQGRLAEAMAYRPTDNFADAAMVGESNQAVLGFLKAHPELGWNGTGDGKFMPLAPISSQQLYKVLLESLGYRSGTDFDYAQTEAFAAGKGLNQIAGNAAITNAHIATALIEALGAKTADGAAFFASLQAKGVLSASASLPSGERIRLHKDAKLGTIFTDSKGMTLYFFTKDAADPNSCTGDCLKAWPIFPAGELQIPATLNAADFGVLNRTDGAAQMTYKGWPLYYFAKDTAPGDTFGETVGGVWFVAKADYAAMLGTSKTLGNYLTDDMGRTLYYFDKDTPGASVCEGTCLANWPAYYASGSALPTGANAADWGSLTRADGSKQSTYKGYPLYYFIKDTKHGDTLGQDVNHVWFVLNPATFTGTTAPVPKTYTIEIKDYSFGMGPLTVEAGSHIVFKNEDDVSHSAVAVDGSFSVPLLAKNESYTITLTKPGTYDFYCQPHMKFMTGQIIVI
;
A
#
# COMPACT_ATOMS: atom_id res chain seq x y z
N MET A 1 -21.53 -51.10 -64.29
CA MET A 1 -21.39 -52.56 -64.11
C MET A 1 -20.09 -52.96 -64.79
N LYS A 2 -19.07 -53.28 -63.98
CA LYS A 2 -18.57 -54.65 -63.72
C LYS A 2 -17.68 -55.15 -64.88
N GLY A 3 -16.41 -55.44 -64.69
CA GLY A 3 -15.73 -55.53 -63.41
C GLY A 3 -14.27 -55.92 -63.47
N THR A 4 -13.64 -55.64 -62.34
CA THR A 4 -12.92 -56.58 -61.47
C THR A 4 -11.65 -57.31 -61.93
N TYR A 5 -10.61 -56.98 -61.16
CA TYR A 5 -9.60 -57.88 -60.55
C TYR A 5 -8.55 -58.44 -61.51
N LEU A 6 -7.26 -58.60 -61.19
CA LEU A 6 -6.37 -58.33 -60.06
C LEU A 6 -4.98 -58.85 -60.55
N ASN A 7 -3.91 -58.56 -59.79
CA ASN A 7 -2.58 -59.21 -59.79
C ASN A 7 -1.50 -58.53 -60.65
N LEU A 8 -0.50 -57.85 -60.08
CA LEU A 8 0.61 -58.25 -59.17
C LEU A 8 1.85 -58.68 -59.98
N LEU A 9 2.86 -57.81 -60.05
CA LEU A 9 4.30 -58.05 -60.33
C LEU A 9 4.98 -56.67 -60.44
N GLY A 10 6.16 -56.36 -59.93
CA GLY A 10 7.15 -57.09 -59.17
C GLY A 10 8.16 -56.07 -58.61
N MET A 11 8.98 -56.51 -57.66
CA MET A 11 10.10 -55.74 -57.11
C MET A 11 11.16 -55.46 -58.18
N ILE A 12 11.54 -54.18 -58.32
CA ILE A 12 12.82 -53.75 -58.88
C ILE A 12 13.47 -52.85 -57.83
N ALA A 13 14.61 -53.31 -57.31
CA ALA A 13 15.47 -52.52 -56.43
C ALA A 13 16.24 -51.51 -57.28
N LEU A 14 16.10 -50.21 -56.96
CA LEU A 14 16.94 -49.15 -57.51
C LEU A 14 17.64 -48.45 -56.34
N LEU A 15 18.98 -48.51 -56.35
CA LEU A 15 19.87 -47.77 -55.46
C LEU A 15 19.54 -46.28 -55.51
N CYS A 16 19.16 -45.70 -54.36
CA CYS A 16 19.04 -44.27 -54.18
C CYS A 16 20.14 -43.81 -53.23
N ALA A 17 21.09 -43.03 -53.76
CA ALA A 17 22.18 -42.44 -53.01
C ALA A 17 21.63 -41.41 -52.01
N THR A 18 21.86 -41.66 -50.72
CA THR A 18 21.48 -40.75 -49.63
C THR A 18 22.42 -39.54 -49.61
N LEU A 19 21.96 -38.41 -50.14
CA LEU A 19 22.49 -37.10 -49.76
C LEU A 19 22.06 -36.81 -48.32
N LEU A 20 23.00 -36.94 -47.39
CA LEU A 20 22.89 -36.45 -46.02
C LEU A 20 22.98 -34.91 -46.05
N LEU A 21 21.83 -34.24 -46.10
CA LEU A 21 21.73 -32.84 -45.69
C LEU A 21 21.88 -32.79 -44.15
N PRO A 22 22.70 -31.88 -43.60
CA PRO A 22 22.74 -31.69 -42.16
C PRO A 22 21.38 -31.14 -41.72
N LEU A 23 20.69 -31.92 -40.89
CA LEU A 23 19.50 -31.49 -40.16
C LEU A 23 19.97 -30.39 -39.20
N SER A 24 19.91 -29.12 -39.62
CA SER A 24 19.98 -28.03 -38.67
C SER A 24 18.74 -28.18 -37.80
N ALA A 25 18.94 -28.46 -36.52
CA ALA A 25 17.88 -28.30 -35.53
C ALA A 25 17.47 -26.83 -35.59
N ALA A 26 16.41 -26.53 -36.36
CA ALA A 26 15.69 -25.30 -36.20
C ALA A 26 15.18 -25.36 -34.75
N ALA A 27 15.75 -24.52 -33.89
CA ALA A 27 15.22 -24.33 -32.56
C ALA A 27 13.72 -24.06 -32.73
N GLU A 28 12.89 -24.88 -32.07
CA GLU A 28 11.48 -24.58 -31.96
C GLU A 28 11.35 -23.14 -31.46
N PRO A 29 10.46 -22.32 -32.06
CA PRO A 29 10.22 -21.00 -31.51
C PRO A 29 9.84 -21.18 -30.05
N VAL A 30 10.67 -20.61 -29.16
CA VAL A 30 10.37 -20.54 -27.72
C VAL A 30 8.95 -20.02 -27.62
N ALA A 31 8.05 -20.85 -27.09
CA ALA A 31 6.66 -20.47 -26.89
C ALA A 31 6.64 -19.09 -26.20
N ALA A 32 5.86 -18.15 -26.74
CA ALA A 32 5.65 -16.87 -26.11
C ALA A 32 5.30 -17.11 -24.63
N PRO A 33 5.90 -16.37 -23.67
CA PRO A 33 5.66 -16.61 -22.26
C PRO A 33 4.15 -16.63 -22.01
N SER A 34 3.69 -17.75 -21.47
CA SER A 34 2.29 -18.01 -21.19
C SER A 34 1.72 -16.84 -20.38
N ALA A 35 0.50 -16.41 -20.72
CA ALA A 35 -0.17 -15.30 -20.06
C ALA A 35 -0.06 -15.43 -18.54
N THR A 36 0.59 -14.46 -17.91
CA THR A 36 0.72 -14.37 -16.46
C THR A 36 -0.67 -14.28 -15.87
N SER A 37 -1.07 -15.28 -15.07
CA SER A 37 -2.31 -15.20 -14.32
C SER A 37 -1.97 -14.86 -12.87
N VAL A 38 -2.49 -13.73 -12.40
CA VAL A 38 -2.37 -13.32 -11.00
C VAL A 38 -3.71 -13.61 -10.32
N THR A 39 -3.70 -14.53 -9.37
CA THR A 39 -4.90 -14.98 -8.66
C THR A 39 -4.81 -14.58 -7.19
N SER A 40 -5.76 -13.78 -6.72
CA SER A 40 -5.83 -13.43 -5.30
C SER A 40 -6.44 -14.55 -4.46
N ASP A 41 -6.08 -14.61 -3.17
CA ASP A 41 -6.69 -15.55 -2.23
C ASP A 41 -8.21 -15.38 -2.13
N ALA A 42 -8.72 -14.15 -2.31
CA ALA A 42 -10.15 -13.88 -2.38
C ALA A 42 -10.80 -14.57 -3.58
N LYS A 43 -10.16 -14.50 -4.75
CA LYS A 43 -10.65 -15.18 -5.96
C LYS A 43 -10.62 -16.70 -5.79
N THR A 44 -9.56 -17.24 -5.19
CA THR A 44 -9.44 -18.67 -4.89
C THR A 44 -10.53 -19.11 -3.91
N ALA A 45 -10.66 -18.41 -2.77
CA ALA A 45 -11.65 -18.74 -1.74
C ALA A 45 -13.09 -18.62 -2.25
N SER A 46 -13.36 -17.67 -3.13
CA SER A 46 -14.66 -17.52 -3.79
C SER A 46 -14.96 -18.67 -4.77
N THR A 47 -13.99 -19.03 -5.62
CA THR A 47 -14.12 -20.16 -6.55
C THR A 47 -14.35 -21.49 -5.82
N LEU A 48 -13.74 -21.66 -4.65
CA LEU A 48 -13.93 -22.83 -3.78
C LEU A 48 -15.24 -22.80 -2.96
N GLY A 49 -16.04 -21.72 -3.05
CA GLY A 49 -17.27 -21.56 -2.27
C GLY A 49 -17.04 -21.33 -0.77
N LEU A 50 -15.82 -21.02 -0.36
CA LEU A 50 -15.46 -20.75 1.03
C LEU A 50 -15.69 -19.30 1.44
N LEU A 51 -15.63 -18.38 0.48
CA LEU A 51 -15.96 -16.95 0.66
C LEU A 51 -17.07 -16.54 -0.31
N LEU A 52 -18.25 -16.25 0.24
CA LEU A 52 -19.45 -16.04 -0.57
C LEU A 52 -19.68 -14.57 -0.98
N GLY A 53 -19.06 -13.61 -0.28
CA GLY A 53 -19.30 -12.20 -0.51
C GLY A 53 -20.59 -11.69 0.15
N ASP A 54 -21.09 -10.56 -0.37
CA ASP A 54 -22.43 -10.05 -0.06
C ASP A 54 -23.37 -10.20 -1.27
N GLY A 55 -24.50 -9.47 -1.31
CA GLY A 55 -25.44 -9.52 -2.44
C GLY A 55 -24.83 -9.16 -3.80
N SER A 56 -23.63 -8.57 -3.82
CA SER A 56 -22.86 -8.27 -5.03
C SER A 56 -21.65 -9.20 -5.24
N GLY A 57 -21.53 -10.27 -4.44
CA GLY A 57 -20.41 -11.21 -4.46
C GLY A 57 -19.18 -10.68 -3.71
N VAL A 58 -18.01 -11.23 -4.06
CA VAL A 58 -16.72 -10.86 -3.44
C VAL A 58 -16.12 -9.69 -4.22
N THR A 59 -16.49 -8.47 -3.82
CA THR A 59 -15.99 -7.20 -4.39
C THR A 59 -14.90 -6.58 -3.52
N ASP A 60 -14.15 -5.60 -4.03
CA ASP A 60 -13.16 -4.85 -3.23
C ASP A 60 -13.81 -4.15 -2.03
N ALA A 61 -15.00 -3.59 -2.23
CA ALA A 61 -15.78 -2.99 -1.15
C ALA A 61 -16.17 -4.02 -0.08
N TYR A 62 -16.49 -5.26 -0.47
CA TYR A 62 -16.72 -6.35 0.47
C TYR A 62 -15.44 -6.74 1.20
N LEU A 63 -14.32 -6.89 0.48
CA LEU A 63 -13.02 -7.30 1.04
C LEU A 63 -12.46 -6.28 2.04
N ALA A 64 -12.75 -4.99 1.86
CA ALA A 64 -12.38 -3.92 2.77
C ALA A 64 -13.21 -3.86 4.07
N LYS A 65 -14.39 -4.49 4.12
CA LYS A 65 -15.22 -4.49 5.34
C LYS A 65 -14.53 -5.22 6.49
N GLY A 66 -14.64 -4.65 7.69
CA GLY A 66 -14.20 -5.29 8.94
C GLY A 66 -14.92 -6.63 9.15
N ALA A 67 -14.15 -7.65 9.50
CA ALA A 67 -14.65 -8.97 9.81
C ALA A 67 -15.15 -9.06 11.25
N THR A 68 -16.18 -9.86 11.46
CA THR A 68 -16.88 -10.00 12.73
C THR A 68 -16.75 -11.41 13.32
N ARG A 69 -16.98 -11.54 14.62
CA ARG A 69 -16.98 -12.84 15.31
C ARG A 69 -17.96 -13.84 14.71
N ILE A 70 -19.18 -13.40 14.34
CA ILE A 70 -20.17 -14.31 13.73
C ILE A 70 -19.72 -14.83 12.37
N GLN A 71 -19.05 -14.01 11.56
CA GLN A 71 -18.53 -14.46 10.25
C GLN A 71 -17.49 -15.57 10.42
N ALA A 72 -16.58 -15.43 11.39
CA ALA A 72 -15.59 -16.47 11.67
C ALA A 72 -16.23 -17.77 12.18
N ALA A 73 -17.31 -17.67 12.97
CA ALA A 73 -18.04 -18.85 13.44
C ALA A 73 -18.78 -19.58 12.29
N VAL A 74 -19.42 -18.82 11.39
CA VAL A 74 -20.02 -19.37 10.17
C VAL A 74 -18.97 -20.07 9.30
N ILE A 75 -17.77 -19.49 9.18
CA ILE A 75 -16.66 -20.10 8.45
C ILE A 75 -16.19 -21.40 9.12
N ALA A 76 -16.03 -21.41 10.44
CA ALA A 76 -15.66 -22.62 11.20
C ALA A 76 -16.65 -23.76 10.95
N LEU A 77 -17.95 -23.47 11.06
CA LEU A 77 -19.02 -24.43 10.80
C LEU A 77 -19.02 -24.92 9.35
N ARG A 78 -18.71 -24.05 8.39
CA ARG A 78 -18.57 -24.43 6.97
C ARG A 78 -17.42 -25.42 6.79
N LEU A 79 -16.25 -25.13 7.34
CA LEU A 79 -15.07 -26.01 7.27
C LEU A 79 -15.31 -27.35 7.97
N GLN A 80 -16.20 -27.38 8.96
CA GLN A 80 -16.61 -28.61 9.65
C GLN A 80 -17.74 -29.38 8.94
N GLY A 81 -18.34 -28.82 7.88
CA GLY A 81 -19.50 -29.40 7.21
C GLY A 81 -20.82 -29.29 7.98
N ARG A 82 -20.88 -28.47 9.04
CA ARG A 82 -22.04 -28.33 9.94
C ARG A 82 -22.86 -27.05 9.73
N LEU A 83 -22.48 -26.20 8.77
CA LEU A 83 -23.17 -24.92 8.56
C LEU A 83 -24.67 -25.11 8.22
N ALA A 84 -25.02 -26.07 7.38
CA ALA A 84 -26.41 -26.34 7.02
C ALA A 84 -27.25 -26.78 8.22
N GLU A 85 -26.68 -27.65 9.07
CA GLU A 85 -27.27 -28.09 10.33
C GLU A 85 -27.50 -26.89 11.27
N ALA A 86 -26.49 -26.03 11.44
CA ALA A 86 -26.56 -24.84 12.29
C ALA A 86 -27.61 -23.82 11.81
N MET A 87 -27.73 -23.59 10.50
CA MET A 87 -28.73 -22.69 9.93
C MET A 87 -30.16 -23.25 10.04
N ALA A 88 -30.31 -24.57 10.04
CA ALA A 88 -31.59 -25.25 10.24
C ALA A 88 -31.98 -25.35 11.72
N TYR A 89 -31.06 -25.05 12.65
CA TYR A 89 -31.31 -25.15 14.08
C TYR A 89 -32.44 -24.21 14.53
N ARG A 90 -33.22 -24.68 15.51
CA ARG A 90 -34.32 -23.92 16.12
C ARG A 90 -34.07 -23.86 17.63
N PRO A 91 -33.30 -22.86 18.11
CA PRO A 91 -32.90 -22.78 19.51
C PRO A 91 -34.10 -22.56 20.44
N THR A 92 -34.12 -23.28 21.56
CA THR A 92 -34.99 -22.99 22.71
C THR A 92 -34.35 -22.02 23.71
N ASP A 93 -33.02 -21.85 23.62
CA ASP A 93 -32.22 -20.88 24.37
C ASP A 93 -31.12 -20.30 23.45
N ASN A 94 -30.75 -19.03 23.62
CA ASN A 94 -29.78 -18.34 22.78
C ASN A 94 -28.93 -17.35 23.59
N PHE A 95 -27.85 -16.82 22.99
CA PHE A 95 -27.08 -15.75 23.61
C PHE A 95 -27.94 -14.49 23.76
N ALA A 96 -27.71 -13.74 24.84
CA ALA A 96 -28.54 -12.58 25.19
C ALA A 96 -28.54 -11.48 24.10
N ASP A 97 -27.51 -11.46 23.26
CA ASP A 97 -27.31 -10.50 22.17
C ASP A 97 -27.54 -11.08 20.77
N ALA A 98 -28.19 -12.25 20.67
CA ALA A 98 -28.48 -12.89 19.38
C ALA A 98 -29.34 -11.99 18.46
N ALA A 99 -30.24 -11.18 19.03
CA ALA A 99 -31.09 -10.25 18.28
C ALA A 99 -30.33 -9.18 17.46
N MET A 100 -29.02 -9.01 17.68
CA MET A 100 -28.18 -8.09 16.90
C MET A 100 -27.94 -8.54 15.45
N VAL A 101 -28.24 -9.79 15.12
CA VAL A 101 -28.05 -10.35 13.77
C VAL A 101 -29.37 -10.90 13.22
N GLY A 102 -29.44 -11.07 11.90
CA GLY A 102 -30.62 -11.64 11.24
C GLY A 102 -30.90 -13.10 11.67
N GLU A 103 -32.13 -13.55 11.45
CA GLU A 103 -32.65 -14.85 11.94
C GLU A 103 -31.75 -16.04 11.59
N SER A 104 -31.19 -16.09 10.38
CA SER A 104 -30.26 -17.16 9.99
C SER A 104 -29.01 -17.23 10.87
N ASN A 105 -28.48 -16.08 11.29
CA ASN A 105 -27.32 -16.03 12.18
C ASN A 105 -27.73 -16.25 13.63
N GLN A 106 -28.98 -15.93 14.02
CA GLN A 106 -29.50 -16.31 15.33
C GLN A 106 -29.58 -17.82 15.50
N ALA A 107 -29.99 -18.56 14.46
CA ALA A 107 -29.97 -20.01 14.44
C ALA A 107 -28.55 -20.55 14.65
N VAL A 108 -27.56 -20.00 13.93
CA VAL A 108 -26.14 -20.33 14.09
C VAL A 108 -25.66 -20.07 15.52
N LEU A 109 -25.99 -18.91 16.10
CA LEU A 109 -25.62 -18.58 17.48
C LEU A 109 -26.23 -19.56 18.49
N GLY A 110 -27.50 -19.88 18.34
CA GLY A 110 -28.18 -20.85 19.20
C GLY A 110 -27.58 -22.26 19.08
N PHE A 111 -27.19 -22.65 17.88
CA PHE A 111 -26.50 -23.91 17.64
C PHE A 111 -25.13 -23.95 18.34
N LEU A 112 -24.32 -22.89 18.19
CA LEU A 112 -23.03 -22.79 18.89
C LEU A 112 -23.20 -22.81 20.41
N LYS A 113 -24.25 -22.18 20.95
CA LYS A 113 -24.57 -22.21 22.39
C LYS A 113 -24.88 -23.64 22.87
N ALA A 114 -25.60 -24.41 22.05
CA ALA A 114 -25.94 -25.81 22.35
C ALA A 114 -24.75 -26.78 22.15
N HIS A 115 -23.72 -26.34 21.42
CA HIS A 115 -22.54 -27.14 21.06
C HIS A 115 -21.23 -26.48 21.52
N PRO A 116 -21.00 -26.30 22.85
CA PRO A 116 -19.80 -25.66 23.38
C PRO A 116 -18.50 -26.40 23.03
N GLU A 117 -18.58 -27.70 22.70
CA GLU A 117 -17.46 -28.50 22.21
C GLU A 117 -16.87 -27.99 20.89
N LEU A 118 -17.59 -27.16 20.14
CA LEU A 118 -17.11 -26.52 18.92
C LEU A 118 -16.17 -25.33 19.17
N GLY A 119 -15.88 -25.01 20.44
CA GLY A 119 -14.88 -24.00 20.81
C GLY A 119 -15.36 -22.56 20.69
N TRP A 120 -16.66 -22.34 20.50
CA TRP A 120 -17.31 -21.03 20.40
C TRP A 120 -18.09 -20.72 21.68
N ASN A 121 -17.36 -20.37 22.73
CA ASN A 121 -17.96 -19.93 23.97
C ASN A 121 -18.24 -18.41 23.93
N GLY A 122 -19.34 -17.99 24.55
CA GLY A 122 -19.66 -16.57 24.75
C GLY A 122 -18.64 -15.86 25.63
N THR A 123 -18.81 -14.55 25.84
CA THR A 123 -17.91 -13.68 26.63
C THR A 123 -18.04 -13.82 28.15
N GLY A 124 -18.62 -14.93 28.64
CA GLY A 124 -18.78 -15.22 30.08
C GLY A 124 -19.96 -14.53 30.75
N ASP A 125 -20.56 -13.52 30.11
CA ASP A 125 -21.76 -12.79 30.57
C ASP A 125 -23.04 -13.24 29.84
N GLY A 126 -23.02 -14.41 29.21
CA GLY A 126 -24.14 -14.93 28.41
C GLY A 126 -24.30 -14.30 27.02
N LYS A 127 -23.35 -13.45 26.59
CA LYS A 127 -23.31 -12.85 25.24
C LYS A 127 -22.31 -13.53 24.33
N PHE A 128 -22.48 -13.39 23.02
CA PHE A 128 -21.53 -13.86 22.01
C PHE A 128 -20.66 -12.74 21.41
N MET A 129 -21.22 -11.52 21.37
CA MET A 129 -20.73 -10.33 20.67
C MET A 129 -20.60 -10.53 19.15
N PRO A 130 -21.70 -10.83 18.43
CA PRO A 130 -21.63 -11.30 17.04
C PRO A 130 -21.06 -10.28 16.08
N LEU A 131 -21.33 -8.98 16.29
CA LEU A 131 -20.85 -7.88 15.43
C LEU A 131 -19.50 -7.30 15.86
N ALA A 132 -18.90 -7.79 16.94
CA ALA A 132 -17.60 -7.27 17.37
C ALA A 132 -16.50 -7.66 16.37
N PRO A 133 -15.51 -6.78 16.15
CA PRO A 133 -14.36 -7.09 15.31
C PRO A 133 -13.66 -8.36 15.80
N ILE A 134 -13.19 -9.17 14.84
CA ILE A 134 -12.37 -10.33 15.15
C ILE A 134 -10.89 -10.02 14.87
N SER A 135 -10.02 -10.47 15.77
CA SER A 135 -8.56 -10.39 15.62
C SER A 135 -8.01 -11.57 14.82
N SER A 136 -6.78 -11.43 14.31
CA SER A 136 -6.04 -12.53 13.66
C SER A 136 -5.81 -13.70 14.61
N GLN A 137 -5.49 -13.44 15.88
CA GLN A 137 -5.35 -14.46 16.91
C GLN A 137 -6.61 -15.32 17.04
N GLN A 138 -7.78 -14.67 17.14
CA GLN A 138 -9.06 -15.39 17.25
C GLN A 138 -9.37 -16.21 16.00
N LEU A 139 -9.13 -15.66 14.79
CA LEU A 139 -9.36 -16.40 13.55
C LEU A 139 -8.40 -17.59 13.43
N TYR A 140 -7.11 -17.41 13.73
CA TYR A 140 -6.14 -18.50 13.67
C TYR A 140 -6.43 -19.61 14.69
N LYS A 141 -6.90 -19.27 15.90
CA LYS A 141 -7.38 -20.27 16.87
C LYS A 141 -8.46 -21.16 16.24
N VAL A 142 -9.44 -20.54 15.57
CA VAL A 142 -10.56 -21.24 14.91
C VAL A 142 -10.09 -22.14 13.76
N LEU A 143 -9.15 -21.65 12.95
CA LEU A 143 -8.59 -22.42 11.85
C LEU A 143 -7.76 -23.61 12.35
N LEU A 144 -6.96 -23.41 13.40
CA LEU A 144 -6.22 -24.49 14.08
C LEU A 144 -7.17 -25.57 14.61
N GLU A 145 -8.30 -25.20 15.18
CA GLU A 145 -9.31 -26.18 15.62
C GLU A 145 -9.98 -26.92 14.48
N SER A 146 -10.17 -26.25 13.34
CA SER A 146 -10.63 -26.90 12.11
C SER A 146 -9.60 -27.88 11.54
N LEU A 147 -8.31 -27.59 11.76
CA LEU A 147 -7.19 -28.50 11.46
C LEU A 147 -7.05 -29.66 12.48
N GLY A 148 -7.82 -29.66 13.56
CA GLY A 148 -7.85 -30.72 14.56
C GLY A 148 -7.00 -30.47 15.81
N TYR A 149 -6.30 -29.33 15.90
CA TYR A 149 -5.59 -28.92 17.12
C TYR A 149 -6.59 -28.37 18.16
N ARG A 150 -6.21 -28.31 19.44
CA ARG A 150 -7.09 -27.85 20.53
C ARG A 150 -6.36 -26.86 21.43
N SER A 151 -6.97 -25.71 21.65
CA SER A 151 -6.45 -24.72 22.61
C SER A 151 -6.55 -25.25 24.03
N GLY A 152 -5.51 -25.04 24.85
CA GLY A 152 -5.36 -25.60 26.19
C GLY A 152 -4.85 -27.05 26.23
N THR A 153 -4.73 -27.70 25.06
CA THR A 153 -4.13 -29.04 24.93
C THR A 153 -2.87 -28.99 24.07
N ASP A 154 -3.00 -28.56 22.82
CA ASP A 154 -1.89 -28.49 21.86
C ASP A 154 -1.16 -27.14 21.91
N PHE A 155 -1.88 -26.07 22.25
CA PHE A 155 -1.32 -24.72 22.36
C PHE A 155 -2.11 -23.85 23.35
N ASP A 156 -1.40 -22.95 24.03
CA ASP A 156 -2.03 -21.92 24.85
C ASP A 156 -2.66 -20.85 23.97
N TYR A 157 -3.83 -20.33 24.37
CA TYR A 157 -4.52 -19.27 23.62
C TYR A 157 -3.62 -18.04 23.37
N ALA A 158 -2.83 -17.64 24.37
CA ALA A 158 -1.86 -16.56 24.24
C ALA A 158 -0.79 -16.81 23.15
N GLN A 159 -0.47 -18.07 22.87
CA GLN A 159 0.54 -18.50 21.90
C GLN A 159 -0.07 -18.91 20.54
N THR A 160 -1.35 -18.64 20.31
CA THR A 160 -2.06 -19.07 19.09
C THR A 160 -1.32 -18.70 17.81
N GLU A 161 -0.89 -17.44 17.65
CA GLU A 161 -0.26 -16.99 16.40
C GLU A 161 1.12 -17.63 16.18
N ALA A 162 1.90 -17.82 17.25
CA ALA A 162 3.18 -18.51 17.19
C ALA A 162 2.99 -19.98 16.78
N PHE A 163 1.99 -20.66 17.36
CA PHE A 163 1.66 -22.04 17.00
C PHE A 163 1.14 -22.13 15.56
N ALA A 164 0.26 -21.21 15.15
CA ALA A 164 -0.28 -21.10 13.79
C ALA A 164 0.84 -20.92 12.76
N ALA A 165 1.83 -20.07 13.05
CA ALA A 165 2.98 -19.87 12.18
C ALA A 165 3.77 -21.16 11.95
N GLY A 166 3.92 -22.00 12.98
CA GLY A 166 4.51 -23.34 12.87
C GLY A 166 3.72 -24.32 11.99
N LYS A 167 2.48 -23.97 11.61
CA LYS A 167 1.62 -24.73 10.68
C LYS A 167 1.46 -24.04 9.33
N GLY A 168 2.15 -22.93 9.09
CA GLY A 168 2.09 -22.15 7.85
C GLY A 168 0.98 -21.10 7.80
N LEU A 169 0.38 -20.75 8.93
CA LEU A 169 -0.66 -19.72 9.07
C LEU A 169 -0.08 -18.49 9.77
N ASN A 170 0.38 -17.49 9.01
CA ASN A 170 1.04 -16.30 9.56
C ASN A 170 0.82 -14.99 8.79
N GLN A 171 0.24 -15.01 7.59
CA GLN A 171 0.11 -13.84 6.72
C GLN A 171 -0.72 -12.70 7.30
N ILE A 172 -1.64 -13.00 8.23
CA ILE A 172 -2.51 -12.01 8.87
C ILE A 172 -2.17 -11.75 10.34
N ALA A 173 -1.09 -12.35 10.87
CA ALA A 173 -0.76 -12.30 12.30
C ALA A 173 -0.62 -10.86 12.84
N GLY A 174 -0.89 -10.64 14.12
CA GLY A 174 -0.71 -9.35 14.80
C GLY A 174 -1.72 -8.26 14.42
N ASN A 175 -2.88 -8.60 13.84
CA ASN A 175 -3.95 -7.66 13.56
C ASN A 175 -5.04 -7.73 14.63
N ALA A 176 -5.24 -6.63 15.36
CA ALA A 176 -6.26 -6.51 16.41
C ALA A 176 -7.70 -6.56 15.86
N ALA A 177 -7.89 -6.10 14.62
CA ALA A 177 -9.11 -6.22 13.85
C ALA A 177 -8.74 -6.56 12.41
N ILE A 178 -9.41 -7.55 11.83
CA ILE A 178 -9.15 -8.00 10.46
C ILE A 178 -10.30 -7.64 9.53
N THR A 179 -10.06 -7.75 8.22
CA THR A 179 -11.07 -7.53 7.17
C THR A 179 -11.45 -8.84 6.49
N ASN A 180 -12.45 -8.81 5.61
CA ASN A 180 -12.79 -9.98 4.80
C ASN A 180 -11.65 -10.43 3.86
N ALA A 181 -10.78 -9.53 3.43
CA ALA A 181 -9.54 -9.88 2.72
C ALA A 181 -8.60 -10.74 3.57
N HIS A 182 -8.43 -10.40 4.85
CA HIS A 182 -7.63 -11.20 5.76
C HIS A 182 -8.23 -12.59 5.98
N ILE A 183 -9.56 -12.69 6.09
CA ILE A 183 -10.25 -13.99 6.14
C ILE A 183 -9.92 -14.84 4.92
N ALA A 184 -10.02 -14.26 3.71
CA ALA A 184 -9.70 -14.98 2.47
C ALA A 184 -8.28 -15.54 2.50
N THR A 185 -7.32 -14.70 2.89
CA THR A 185 -5.90 -15.06 2.98
C THR A 185 -5.70 -16.21 3.97
N ALA A 186 -6.22 -16.08 5.19
CA ALA A 186 -6.08 -17.11 6.23
C ALA A 186 -6.78 -18.43 5.88
N LEU A 187 -7.89 -18.38 5.13
CA LEU A 187 -8.55 -19.57 4.61
C LEU A 187 -7.63 -20.33 3.65
N ILE A 188 -6.98 -19.63 2.72
CA ILE A 188 -6.09 -20.30 1.77
C ILE A 188 -4.82 -20.83 2.46
N GLU A 189 -4.28 -20.13 3.46
CA GLU A 189 -3.21 -20.67 4.31
C GLU A 189 -3.63 -22.00 4.96
N ALA A 190 -4.82 -22.06 5.56
CA ALA A 190 -5.33 -23.25 6.20
C ALA A 190 -5.49 -24.42 5.22
N LEU A 191 -5.97 -24.17 3.99
CA LEU A 191 -6.09 -25.20 2.95
C LEU A 191 -4.74 -25.80 2.55
N GLY A 192 -3.67 -25.01 2.58
CA GLY A 192 -2.30 -25.48 2.33
C GLY A 192 -1.66 -26.23 3.50
N ALA A 193 -2.30 -26.23 4.67
CA ALA A 193 -1.76 -26.82 5.89
C ALA A 193 -2.11 -28.31 6.06
N LYS A 194 -1.40 -28.95 7.00
CA LYS A 194 -1.71 -30.31 7.46
C LYS A 194 -2.58 -30.28 8.70
N THR A 195 -3.50 -31.23 8.80
CA THR A 195 -4.28 -31.50 10.01
C THR A 195 -3.39 -32.11 11.10
N ALA A 196 -3.90 -32.17 12.34
CA ALA A 196 -3.17 -32.69 13.50
C ALA A 196 -2.74 -34.16 13.35
N ASP A 197 -3.49 -34.95 12.59
CA ASP A 197 -3.17 -36.33 12.22
C ASP A 197 -2.22 -36.45 11.00
N GLY A 198 -1.78 -35.31 10.44
CA GLY A 198 -0.81 -35.25 9.35
C GLY A 198 -1.40 -35.31 7.94
N ALA A 199 -2.73 -35.45 7.78
CA ALA A 199 -3.38 -35.39 6.48
C ALA A 199 -3.36 -33.97 5.88
N ALA A 200 -3.52 -33.85 4.55
CA ALA A 200 -3.67 -32.55 3.91
C ALA A 200 -5.09 -32.02 4.15
N PHE A 201 -5.22 -30.81 4.71
CA PHE A 201 -6.53 -30.29 5.10
C PHE A 201 -7.49 -30.15 3.91
N PHE A 202 -6.99 -29.69 2.77
CA PHE A 202 -7.76 -29.61 1.52
C PHE A 202 -8.39 -30.97 1.14
N ALA A 203 -7.61 -32.05 1.18
CA ALA A 203 -8.11 -33.40 0.87
C ALA A 203 -9.14 -33.88 1.90
N SER A 204 -8.94 -33.56 3.19
CA SER A 204 -9.92 -33.85 4.23
C SER A 204 -11.26 -33.14 4.00
N LEU A 205 -11.25 -31.91 3.48
CA LEU A 205 -12.48 -31.18 3.14
C LEU A 205 -13.19 -31.76 1.92
N GLN A 206 -12.44 -32.24 0.92
CA GLN A 206 -13.02 -32.97 -0.22
C GLN A 206 -13.67 -34.28 0.22
N ALA A 207 -13.01 -35.05 1.08
CA ALA A 207 -13.56 -36.29 1.63
C ALA A 207 -14.86 -36.07 2.43
N LYS A 208 -15.00 -34.91 3.08
CA LYS A 208 -16.21 -34.50 3.81
C LYS A 208 -17.30 -33.88 2.92
N GLY A 209 -17.05 -33.71 1.62
CA GLY A 209 -17.97 -33.05 0.69
C GLY A 209 -18.12 -31.53 0.92
N VAL A 210 -17.24 -30.92 1.73
CA VAL A 210 -17.21 -29.47 1.93
C VAL A 210 -16.67 -28.76 0.68
N LEU A 211 -15.68 -29.37 0.03
CA LEU A 211 -15.16 -28.96 -1.27
C LEU A 211 -15.54 -30.00 -2.33
N SER A 212 -15.66 -29.57 -3.59
CA SER A 212 -15.90 -30.52 -4.68
C SER A 212 -14.69 -31.44 -4.87
N ALA A 213 -14.95 -32.67 -5.31
CA ALA A 213 -13.88 -33.63 -5.62
C ALA A 213 -12.98 -33.17 -6.79
N SER A 214 -13.47 -32.27 -7.65
CA SER A 214 -12.72 -31.69 -8.76
C SER A 214 -11.99 -30.39 -8.41
N ALA A 215 -12.18 -29.85 -7.21
CA ALA A 215 -11.52 -28.62 -6.78
C ALA A 215 -10.00 -28.82 -6.68
N SER A 216 -9.25 -27.78 -6.99
CA SER A 216 -7.79 -27.71 -6.80
C SER A 216 -7.36 -26.37 -6.22
N LEU A 217 -6.21 -26.35 -5.57
CA LEU A 217 -5.52 -25.12 -5.20
C LEU A 217 -4.63 -24.64 -6.36
N PRO A 218 -4.35 -23.32 -6.47
CA PRO A 218 -3.36 -22.82 -7.40
C PRO A 218 -1.98 -23.45 -7.15
N SER A 219 -1.25 -23.75 -8.22
CA SER A 219 0.09 -24.36 -8.19
C SER A 219 1.24 -23.38 -8.46
N GLY A 220 0.91 -22.12 -8.76
CA GLY A 220 1.87 -21.07 -9.07
C GLY A 220 2.73 -20.65 -7.87
N GLU A 221 3.69 -19.77 -8.14
CA GLU A 221 4.48 -19.10 -7.10
C GLU A 221 3.56 -18.21 -6.25
N ARG A 222 3.98 -17.89 -5.03
CA ARG A 222 3.17 -17.09 -4.10
C ARG A 222 3.96 -15.91 -3.55
N ILE A 223 3.39 -14.71 -3.69
CA ILE A 223 3.82 -13.57 -2.88
C ILE A 223 3.33 -13.77 -1.44
N ARG A 224 4.21 -13.54 -0.49
CA ARG A 224 3.89 -13.50 0.93
C ARG A 224 4.23 -12.14 1.52
N LEU A 225 3.46 -11.75 2.52
CA LEU A 225 3.69 -10.60 3.38
C LEU A 225 4.44 -11.08 4.62
N HIS A 226 5.73 -10.81 4.69
CA HIS A 226 6.58 -11.14 5.83
C HIS A 226 6.74 -9.93 6.74
N LYS A 227 6.51 -10.08 8.04
CA LYS A 227 6.75 -9.02 9.02
C LYS A 227 8.20 -9.04 9.48
N ASP A 228 8.99 -8.13 8.93
CA ASP A 228 10.33 -7.83 9.43
C ASP A 228 10.26 -6.78 10.55
N ALA A 229 11.06 -6.97 11.60
CA ALA A 229 11.03 -6.11 12.79
C ALA A 229 11.53 -4.68 12.53
N LYS A 230 12.37 -4.47 11.51
CA LYS A 230 12.98 -3.17 11.18
C LYS A 230 12.36 -2.55 9.93
N LEU A 231 12.03 -3.37 8.95
CA LEU A 231 11.60 -2.94 7.61
C LEU A 231 10.08 -2.98 7.45
N GLY A 232 9.33 -3.49 8.44
CA GLY A 232 7.88 -3.60 8.37
C GLY A 232 7.45 -4.79 7.51
N THR A 233 6.38 -4.63 6.73
CA THR A 233 5.86 -5.74 5.91
C THR A 233 6.54 -5.76 4.56
N ILE A 234 7.34 -6.80 4.30
CA ILE A 234 8.10 -6.99 3.06
C ILE A 234 7.52 -8.13 2.21
N PHE A 235 7.78 -8.09 0.91
CA PHE A 235 7.46 -9.19 0.01
C PHE A 235 8.50 -10.29 0.09
N THR A 236 8.03 -11.52 0.20
CA THR A 236 8.82 -12.73 0.02
C THR A 236 8.13 -13.68 -0.95
N ASP A 237 8.85 -14.66 -1.47
CA ASP A 237 8.26 -15.78 -2.23
C ASP A 237 7.63 -16.86 -1.30
N SER A 238 7.18 -17.97 -1.89
CA SER A 238 6.60 -19.12 -1.17
C SER A 238 7.60 -19.85 -0.25
N LYS A 239 8.90 -19.63 -0.40
CA LYS A 239 9.95 -20.15 0.48
C LYS A 239 10.36 -19.16 1.55
N GLY A 240 9.90 -17.91 1.47
CA GLY A 240 10.23 -16.84 2.39
C GLY A 240 11.50 -16.07 2.01
N MET A 241 11.99 -16.22 0.78
CA MET A 241 13.10 -15.43 0.27
C MET A 241 12.63 -14.01 -0.06
N THR A 242 13.34 -13.00 0.42
CA THR A 242 13.00 -11.59 0.25
C THR A 242 13.09 -11.15 -1.20
N LEU A 243 12.12 -10.33 -1.62
CA LEU A 243 12.10 -9.68 -2.92
C LEU A 243 12.50 -8.21 -2.80
N TYR A 244 13.16 -7.70 -3.82
CA TYR A 244 13.75 -6.36 -3.87
C TYR A 244 13.34 -5.63 -5.14
N PHE A 245 13.42 -4.30 -5.11
CA PHE A 245 13.42 -3.44 -6.29
C PHE A 245 14.76 -2.71 -6.43
N PHE A 246 15.03 -2.24 -7.64
CA PHE A 246 16.24 -1.51 -8.00
C PHE A 246 15.91 -0.08 -8.38
N THR A 247 16.47 0.91 -7.69
CA THR A 247 16.11 2.32 -7.91
C THR A 247 16.41 2.82 -9.33
N LYS A 248 17.40 2.23 -10.03
CA LYS A 248 17.73 2.59 -11.42
C LYS A 248 16.67 2.14 -12.42
N ASP A 249 15.83 1.17 -12.05
CA ASP A 249 14.72 0.75 -12.90
C ASP A 249 13.67 1.84 -13.12
N ALA A 250 13.71 2.90 -12.28
CA ALA A 250 12.95 4.11 -12.55
C ALA A 250 13.25 4.68 -13.93
N ALA A 251 14.53 4.75 -14.31
CA ALA A 251 14.95 5.31 -15.59
C ALA A 251 14.89 4.28 -16.73
N ASP A 252 15.20 3.02 -16.44
CA ASP A 252 15.11 1.91 -17.41
C ASP A 252 14.85 0.59 -16.67
N PRO A 253 13.68 -0.07 -16.86
CA PRO A 253 13.35 -1.32 -16.18
C PRO A 253 14.25 -2.51 -16.57
N ASN A 254 15.15 -2.35 -17.54
CA ASN A 254 16.18 -3.33 -17.87
C ASN A 254 17.57 -2.96 -17.31
N SER A 255 17.67 -2.06 -16.32
CA SER A 255 18.95 -1.54 -15.83
C SER A 255 19.89 -2.61 -15.27
N CYS A 256 19.35 -3.68 -14.68
CA CYS A 256 20.15 -4.80 -14.21
C CYS A 256 20.39 -5.84 -15.32
N THR A 257 21.63 -5.95 -15.81
CA THR A 257 22.07 -6.91 -16.85
C THR A 257 23.42 -7.55 -16.50
N GLY A 258 23.76 -8.66 -17.16
CA GLY A 258 25.08 -9.30 -17.03
C GLY A 258 25.41 -9.72 -15.59
N ASP A 259 26.56 -9.29 -15.07
CA ASP A 259 26.98 -9.61 -13.70
C ASP A 259 26.03 -9.07 -12.62
N CYS A 260 25.25 -8.02 -12.93
CA CYS A 260 24.19 -7.56 -12.03
C CYS A 260 23.19 -8.69 -11.76
N LEU A 261 22.75 -9.41 -12.79
CA LEU A 261 21.77 -10.51 -12.65
C LEU A 261 22.34 -11.74 -11.93
N LYS A 262 23.67 -11.88 -11.84
CA LYS A 262 24.28 -12.93 -11.02
C LYS A 262 24.16 -12.60 -9.53
N ALA A 263 24.27 -11.32 -9.18
CA ALA A 263 24.09 -10.85 -7.80
C ALA A 263 22.61 -10.64 -7.45
N TRP A 264 21.80 -10.27 -8.44
CA TRP A 264 20.38 -9.94 -8.31
C TRP A 264 19.55 -10.72 -9.33
N PRO A 265 19.33 -12.03 -9.11
CA PRO A 265 18.50 -12.83 -10.00
C PRO A 265 17.09 -12.24 -10.09
N ILE A 266 16.46 -12.34 -11.26
CA ILE A 266 15.07 -11.87 -11.43
C ILE A 266 14.10 -12.74 -10.62
N PHE A 267 12.98 -12.14 -10.18
CA PHE A 267 11.79 -12.90 -9.84
C PHE A 267 11.03 -13.23 -11.13
N PRO A 268 11.03 -14.51 -11.59
CA PRO A 268 10.53 -14.86 -12.91
C PRO A 268 9.02 -14.68 -13.01
N ALA A 269 8.55 -14.31 -14.20
CA ALA A 269 7.12 -14.30 -14.48
C ALA A 269 6.56 -15.74 -14.54
N GLY A 270 5.33 -15.92 -14.09
CA GLY A 270 4.61 -17.20 -14.09
C GLY A 270 3.23 -17.05 -13.45
N GLU A 271 2.55 -18.18 -13.23
CA GLU A 271 1.34 -18.18 -12.39
C GLU A 271 1.69 -17.65 -11.00
N LEU A 272 0.97 -16.64 -10.54
CA LEU A 272 1.22 -15.97 -9.27
C LEU A 272 -0.03 -15.97 -8.41
N GLN A 273 0.12 -16.42 -7.17
CA GLN A 273 -0.89 -16.29 -6.14
C GLN A 273 -0.51 -15.16 -5.17
N ILE A 274 -1.50 -14.33 -4.81
CA ILE A 274 -1.28 -13.18 -3.94
C ILE A 274 -2.28 -13.14 -2.76
N PRO A 275 -1.89 -12.59 -1.60
CA PRO A 275 -2.82 -12.30 -0.51
C PRO A 275 -3.96 -11.42 -0.97
N ALA A 276 -5.15 -11.61 -0.41
CA ALA A 276 -6.34 -10.86 -0.81
C ALA A 276 -6.31 -9.37 -0.46
N THR A 277 -5.33 -8.94 0.36
CA THR A 277 -5.07 -7.54 0.66
C THR A 277 -4.27 -6.83 -0.44
N LEU A 278 -3.70 -7.58 -1.40
CA LEU A 278 -3.01 -7.03 -2.56
C LEU A 278 -3.93 -7.00 -3.77
N ASN A 279 -3.73 -6.02 -4.65
CA ASN A 279 -4.45 -5.89 -5.90
C ASN A 279 -3.70 -6.63 -7.02
N ALA A 280 -4.39 -7.53 -7.73
CA ALA A 280 -3.82 -8.25 -8.86
C ALA A 280 -3.38 -7.33 -10.00
N ALA A 281 -4.05 -6.18 -10.17
CA ALA A 281 -3.72 -5.19 -11.20
C ALA A 281 -2.40 -4.44 -10.95
N ASP A 282 -1.87 -4.49 -9.72
CA ASP A 282 -0.55 -3.93 -9.42
C ASP A 282 0.58 -4.84 -9.91
N PHE A 283 0.29 -6.11 -10.24
CA PHE A 283 1.30 -7.03 -10.74
C PHE A 283 1.30 -7.06 -12.27
N GLY A 284 2.48 -7.06 -12.87
CA GLY A 284 2.67 -7.06 -14.31
C GLY A 284 3.85 -7.90 -14.74
N VAL A 285 4.13 -7.91 -16.05
CA VAL A 285 5.30 -8.59 -16.60
C VAL A 285 6.12 -7.65 -17.46
N LEU A 286 7.41 -7.62 -17.15
CA LEU A 286 8.45 -7.04 -17.99
C LEU A 286 9.00 -8.15 -18.91
N ASN A 287 8.81 -7.97 -20.21
CA ASN A 287 9.55 -8.72 -21.22
C ASN A 287 10.91 -8.08 -21.40
N ARG A 288 11.94 -8.71 -20.85
CA ARG A 288 13.30 -8.17 -20.80
C ARG A 288 13.97 -8.26 -22.17
N THR A 289 14.96 -7.41 -22.38
CA THR A 289 15.76 -7.38 -23.63
C THR A 289 16.63 -8.62 -23.83
N ASP A 290 16.93 -9.35 -22.74
CA ASP A 290 17.63 -10.64 -22.75
C ASP A 290 16.69 -11.84 -23.06
N GLY A 291 15.40 -11.59 -23.28
CA GLY A 291 14.39 -12.60 -23.60
C GLY A 291 13.69 -13.23 -22.40
N ALA A 292 14.12 -12.95 -21.17
CA ALA A 292 13.44 -13.43 -19.98
C ALA A 292 12.17 -12.61 -19.66
N ALA A 293 11.20 -13.25 -19.03
CA ALA A 293 10.01 -12.58 -18.50
C ALA A 293 10.14 -12.44 -16.98
N GLN A 294 10.01 -11.21 -16.48
CA GLN A 294 10.18 -10.86 -15.06
C GLN A 294 8.89 -10.27 -14.50
N MET A 295 8.53 -10.65 -13.29
CA MET A 295 7.38 -10.09 -12.60
C MET A 295 7.68 -8.65 -12.14
N THR A 296 6.70 -7.76 -12.29
CA THR A 296 6.74 -6.39 -11.76
C THR A 296 5.66 -6.17 -10.71
N TYR A 297 5.90 -5.24 -9.80
CA TYR A 297 4.88 -4.70 -8.88
C TYR A 297 4.84 -3.18 -9.02
N LYS A 298 3.67 -2.62 -9.35
CA LYS A 298 3.46 -1.21 -9.69
C LYS A 298 4.47 -0.68 -10.72
N GLY A 299 4.82 -1.54 -11.68
CA GLY A 299 5.79 -1.26 -12.74
C GLY A 299 7.26 -1.48 -12.36
N TRP A 300 7.58 -1.69 -11.07
CA TRP A 300 8.95 -1.98 -10.63
C TRP A 300 9.30 -3.45 -10.83
N PRO A 301 10.42 -3.79 -11.49
CA PRO A 301 10.88 -5.17 -11.59
C PRO A 301 11.30 -5.74 -10.24
N LEU A 302 10.89 -6.98 -9.97
CA LEU A 302 11.19 -7.67 -8.71
C LEU A 302 12.41 -8.58 -8.83
N TYR A 303 13.29 -8.55 -7.84
CA TYR A 303 14.54 -9.31 -7.82
C TYR A 303 14.71 -10.09 -6.52
N TYR A 304 15.49 -11.17 -6.59
CA TYR A 304 16.13 -11.79 -5.45
C TYR A 304 17.51 -11.17 -5.20
N PHE A 305 18.10 -11.49 -4.05
CA PHE A 305 19.50 -11.22 -3.79
C PHE A 305 20.28 -12.51 -3.56
N ALA A 306 21.36 -12.72 -4.30
CA ALA A 306 22.11 -13.98 -4.29
C ALA A 306 22.79 -14.31 -2.95
N LYS A 307 22.92 -13.34 -2.05
CA LYS A 307 23.47 -13.58 -0.70
C LYS A 307 22.41 -13.86 0.36
N ASP A 308 21.13 -13.70 0.03
CA ASP A 308 20.06 -14.17 0.90
C ASP A 308 19.96 -15.68 0.71
N THR A 309 20.27 -16.43 1.77
CA THR A 309 20.35 -17.91 1.72
C THR A 309 19.37 -18.59 2.65
N ALA A 310 18.77 -17.82 3.57
CA ALA A 310 17.71 -18.27 4.46
C ALA A 310 16.45 -17.41 4.30
N PRO A 311 15.26 -17.98 4.58
CA PRO A 311 14.02 -17.21 4.64
C PRO A 311 14.11 -16.04 5.61
N GLY A 312 13.67 -14.86 5.19
CA GLY A 312 13.73 -13.63 5.98
C GLY A 312 15.09 -12.91 5.98
N ASP A 313 16.12 -13.45 5.30
CA ASP A 313 17.34 -12.67 5.05
C ASP A 313 16.98 -11.40 4.26
N THR A 314 17.54 -10.27 4.69
CA THR A 314 17.33 -8.95 4.09
C THR A 314 18.66 -8.27 3.73
N PHE A 315 19.70 -9.05 3.42
CA PHE A 315 21.06 -8.53 3.23
C PHE A 315 21.22 -7.66 1.99
N GLY A 316 20.24 -7.68 1.09
CA GLY A 316 20.18 -6.80 -0.08
C GLY A 316 19.76 -5.37 0.25
N GLU A 317 19.14 -5.14 1.41
CA GLU A 317 18.66 -3.82 1.80
C GLU A 317 19.80 -2.81 1.83
N THR A 318 19.64 -1.70 1.11
CA THR A 318 20.59 -0.59 0.96
C THR A 318 21.93 -0.93 0.29
N VAL A 319 22.07 -2.10 -0.34
CA VAL A 319 23.29 -2.43 -1.08
C VAL A 319 23.54 -1.38 -2.16
N GLY A 320 24.68 -0.70 -2.08
CA GLY A 320 25.05 0.39 -2.99
C GLY A 320 24.12 1.62 -2.96
N GLY A 321 23.22 1.72 -1.96
CA GLY A 321 22.23 2.80 -1.86
C GLY A 321 21.15 2.79 -2.95
N VAL A 322 20.99 1.66 -3.66
CA VAL A 322 20.12 1.54 -4.85
C VAL A 322 19.26 0.28 -4.86
N TRP A 323 19.39 -0.59 -3.86
CA TRP A 323 18.58 -1.82 -3.72
C TRP A 323 17.81 -1.77 -2.42
N PHE A 324 16.51 -2.08 -2.48
CA PHE A 324 15.61 -1.97 -1.34
C PHE A 324 14.57 -3.08 -1.38
N VAL A 325 14.14 -3.55 -0.21
CA VAL A 325 13.09 -4.56 -0.09
C VAL A 325 11.78 -4.07 -0.73
N ALA A 326 11.09 -4.96 -1.43
CA ALA A 326 9.79 -4.67 -2.00
C ALA A 326 8.70 -4.69 -0.92
N LYS A 327 7.80 -3.70 -0.96
CA LYS A 327 6.69 -3.52 -0.02
C LYS A 327 5.46 -3.02 -0.78
N ALA A 328 4.27 -3.29 -0.25
CA ALA A 328 3.01 -2.81 -0.84
C ALA A 328 2.67 -1.35 -0.48
N ASP A 329 3.22 -0.85 0.64
CA ASP A 329 2.72 0.32 1.37
C ASP A 329 3.70 1.50 1.37
N TYR A 330 4.54 1.65 0.34
CA TYR A 330 5.42 2.80 0.21
C TYR A 330 4.62 4.13 0.12
N ALA A 331 4.91 5.06 1.03
CA ALA A 331 4.53 6.47 0.95
C ALA A 331 5.41 7.26 -0.01
N ALA A 332 6.63 6.78 -0.25
CA ALA A 332 7.54 7.24 -1.28
C ALA A 332 8.55 6.13 -1.55
N MET A 333 9.17 6.12 -2.73
CA MET A 333 10.28 5.24 -3.10
C MET A 333 11.47 6.07 -3.57
N LEU A 334 12.57 5.40 -3.92
CA LEU A 334 13.72 6.04 -4.57
C LEU A 334 13.79 5.63 -6.04
N GLY A 335 13.86 6.63 -6.91
CA GLY A 335 14.38 6.49 -8.26
C GLY A 335 15.85 6.93 -8.31
N THR A 336 16.61 6.42 -9.28
CA THR A 336 17.98 6.87 -9.53
C THR A 336 18.16 7.23 -11.00
N SER A 337 18.63 8.45 -11.24
CA SER A 337 19.10 8.90 -12.55
C SER A 337 20.62 9.01 -12.56
N LYS A 338 21.22 8.81 -13.73
CA LYS A 338 22.66 8.95 -13.93
C LYS A 338 23.15 10.37 -13.64
N THR A 339 22.34 11.39 -13.91
CA THR A 339 22.72 12.80 -13.76
C THR A 339 22.28 13.41 -12.44
N LEU A 340 21.13 12.99 -11.90
CA LEU A 340 20.54 13.57 -10.68
C LEU A 340 20.87 12.76 -9.40
N GLY A 341 21.36 11.53 -9.55
CA GLY A 341 21.48 10.60 -8.43
C GLY A 341 20.11 10.12 -7.96
N ASN A 342 20.00 9.83 -6.66
CA ASN A 342 18.75 9.37 -6.05
C ASN A 342 17.74 10.51 -5.90
N TYR A 343 16.47 10.24 -6.11
CA TYR A 343 15.36 11.18 -5.91
C TYR A 343 14.12 10.41 -5.45
N LEU A 344 13.20 11.11 -4.77
CA LEU A 344 11.94 10.50 -4.35
C LEU A 344 11.01 10.32 -5.54
N THR A 345 10.35 9.17 -5.56
CA THR A 345 9.18 8.88 -6.39
C THR A 345 8.00 8.52 -5.50
N ASP A 346 6.80 8.47 -6.06
CA ASP A 346 5.74 7.68 -5.45
C ASP A 346 5.96 6.17 -5.64
N ASP A 347 5.01 5.36 -5.21
CA ASP A 347 5.03 3.90 -5.28
C ASP A 347 4.89 3.33 -6.70
N MET A 348 4.51 4.16 -7.68
CA MET A 348 4.44 3.80 -9.10
C MET A 348 5.64 4.33 -9.90
N GLY A 349 6.61 4.96 -9.24
CA GLY A 349 7.81 5.51 -9.88
C GLY A 349 7.62 6.86 -10.54
N ARG A 350 6.57 7.61 -10.22
CA ARG A 350 6.43 9.00 -10.66
C ARG A 350 7.27 9.91 -9.78
N THR A 351 8.08 10.76 -10.40
CA THR A 351 9.01 11.67 -9.71
C THR A 351 8.29 12.67 -8.82
N LEU A 352 8.84 12.90 -7.62
CA LEU A 352 8.37 13.91 -6.69
C LEU A 352 9.29 15.13 -6.70
N TYR A 353 8.66 16.29 -6.79
CA TYR A 353 9.29 17.60 -6.90
C TYR A 353 9.03 18.46 -5.67
N TYR A 354 9.95 19.39 -5.42
CA TYR A 354 9.69 20.54 -4.56
C TYR A 354 9.69 21.83 -5.39
N PHE A 355 8.96 22.81 -4.87
CA PHE A 355 8.92 24.15 -5.45
C PHE A 355 9.84 25.07 -4.67
N ASP A 356 10.82 25.69 -5.33
CA ASP A 356 11.84 26.53 -4.70
C ASP A 356 11.28 27.84 -4.11
N LYS A 357 10.02 28.16 -4.40
CA LYS A 357 9.31 29.31 -3.82
C LYS A 357 8.48 28.97 -2.59
N ASP A 358 8.38 27.68 -2.24
CA ASP A 358 7.67 27.26 -1.04
C ASP A 358 8.55 27.37 0.20
N THR A 359 7.92 27.56 1.35
CA THR A 359 8.55 27.60 2.68
C THR A 359 8.04 26.42 3.52
N PRO A 360 8.73 26.04 4.61
CA PRO A 360 8.26 24.93 5.44
C PRO A 360 6.83 25.18 5.96
N GLY A 361 5.93 24.24 5.70
CA GLY A 361 4.54 24.29 6.15
C GLY A 361 3.60 25.14 5.28
N ALA A 362 4.08 25.75 4.20
CA ALA A 362 3.26 26.58 3.32
C ALA A 362 3.58 26.35 1.84
N SER A 363 2.57 26.52 0.99
CA SER A 363 2.67 26.43 -0.47
C SER A 363 2.16 27.70 -1.10
N VAL A 364 2.92 28.30 -2.02
CA VAL A 364 2.46 29.40 -2.88
C VAL A 364 1.93 28.91 -4.23
N CYS A 365 1.99 27.60 -4.48
CA CYS A 365 1.45 26.97 -5.70
C CYS A 365 -0.06 26.78 -5.60
N GLU A 366 -0.84 27.64 -6.24
CA GLU A 366 -2.31 27.58 -6.31
C GLU A 366 -2.83 27.68 -7.75
N GLY A 367 -4.11 27.35 -7.98
CA GLY A 367 -4.77 27.53 -9.28
C GLY A 367 -4.05 26.83 -10.44
N THR A 368 -3.65 27.60 -11.46
CA THR A 368 -2.95 27.07 -12.65
C THR A 368 -1.58 26.47 -12.32
N CYS A 369 -0.97 26.83 -11.19
CA CYS A 369 0.23 26.16 -10.71
C CYS A 369 -0.07 24.68 -10.42
N LEU A 370 -1.12 24.39 -9.63
CA LEU A 370 -1.53 23.03 -9.29
C LEU A 370 -2.02 22.22 -10.49
N ALA A 371 -2.53 22.90 -11.52
CA ALA A 371 -2.90 22.22 -12.78
C ALA A 371 -1.66 21.66 -13.51
N ASN A 372 -0.51 22.31 -13.41
CA ASN A 372 0.76 21.86 -14.02
C ASN A 372 1.62 21.03 -13.05
N TRP A 373 1.48 21.30 -11.76
CA TRP A 373 2.21 20.69 -10.65
C TRP A 373 1.25 20.13 -9.61
N PRO A 374 0.57 19.01 -9.89
CA PRO A 374 -0.41 18.46 -8.96
C PRO A 374 0.22 18.15 -7.60
N ALA A 375 -0.47 18.48 -6.51
CA ALA A 375 -0.04 18.15 -5.16
C ALA A 375 0.05 16.63 -4.96
N TYR A 376 1.10 16.16 -4.29
CA TYR A 376 1.26 14.76 -3.94
C TYR A 376 0.54 14.40 -2.64
N TYR A 377 -0.19 13.28 -2.66
CA TYR A 377 -0.86 12.69 -1.51
C TYR A 377 -0.40 11.24 -1.39
N ALA A 378 0.32 10.92 -0.31
CA ALA A 378 0.79 9.56 -0.11
C ALA A 378 -0.37 8.61 0.20
N SER A 379 -0.38 7.46 -0.47
CA SER A 379 -1.30 6.34 -0.26
C SER A 379 -0.78 5.35 0.79
N GLY A 380 0.54 5.29 0.98
CA GLY A 380 1.23 4.39 1.91
C GLY A 380 1.81 5.09 3.13
N SER A 381 2.61 4.33 3.90
CA SER A 381 3.29 4.81 5.11
C SER A 381 4.78 4.49 5.16
N ALA A 382 5.24 3.49 4.40
CA ALA A 382 6.64 3.08 4.39
C ALA A 382 7.51 4.08 3.62
N LEU A 383 8.70 4.33 4.13
CA LEU A 383 9.72 5.13 3.46
C LEU A 383 10.93 4.25 3.13
N PRO A 384 11.71 4.61 2.09
CA PRO A 384 12.94 3.90 1.77
C PRO A 384 13.96 4.14 2.89
N THR A 385 14.77 3.13 3.19
CA THR A 385 15.85 3.29 4.18
C THR A 385 16.78 4.42 3.74
N GLY A 386 17.05 5.35 4.65
CA GLY A 386 17.81 6.58 4.37
C GLY A 386 16.94 7.83 4.23
N ALA A 387 15.63 7.71 4.02
CA ALA A 387 14.69 8.80 4.26
C ALA A 387 14.29 8.81 5.75
N ASN A 388 14.50 9.94 6.43
CA ASN A 388 14.14 10.06 7.84
C ASN A 388 12.62 10.21 7.99
N ALA A 389 11.98 9.31 8.74
CA ALA A 389 10.55 9.39 9.01
C ALA A 389 10.13 10.70 9.70
N ALA A 390 11.01 11.32 10.49
CA ALA A 390 10.74 12.63 11.12
C ALA A 390 10.71 13.79 10.11
N ASP A 391 11.31 13.62 8.94
CA ASP A 391 11.25 14.60 7.86
C ASP A 391 9.97 14.44 7.02
N TRP A 392 9.27 13.30 7.11
CA TRP A 392 8.03 13.08 6.39
C TRP A 392 6.85 13.68 7.15
N GLY A 393 5.99 14.42 6.45
CA GLY A 393 4.85 15.08 7.06
C GLY A 393 3.74 15.39 6.08
N SER A 394 2.82 16.25 6.52
CA SER A 394 1.80 16.82 5.66
C SER A 394 1.47 18.25 6.05
N LEU A 395 1.01 19.05 5.10
CA LEU A 395 0.36 20.33 5.36
C LEU A 395 -1.10 20.27 4.95
N THR A 396 -1.93 21.09 5.59
CA THR A 396 -3.35 21.22 5.20
C THR A 396 -3.49 22.39 4.25
N ARG A 397 -4.00 22.14 3.04
CA ARG A 397 -4.27 23.19 2.04
C ARG A 397 -5.59 23.91 2.36
N ALA A 398 -5.85 25.03 1.67
CA ALA A 398 -7.06 25.84 1.88
C ALA A 398 -8.37 25.07 1.62
N ASP A 399 -8.35 24.02 0.79
CA ASP A 399 -9.49 23.13 0.51
C ASP A 399 -9.64 21.98 1.53
N GLY A 400 -8.78 21.92 2.56
CA GLY A 400 -8.77 20.89 3.59
C GLY A 400 -7.98 19.62 3.22
N SER A 401 -7.45 19.52 2.00
CA SER A 401 -6.61 18.38 1.59
C SER A 401 -5.27 18.36 2.35
N LYS A 402 -4.75 17.15 2.63
CA LYS A 402 -3.48 16.95 3.35
C LYS A 402 -2.35 16.55 2.41
N GLN A 403 -1.69 17.53 1.83
CA GLN A 403 -0.58 17.31 0.90
C GLN A 403 0.66 16.79 1.65
N SER A 404 1.34 15.79 1.09
CA SER A 404 2.60 15.24 1.62
C SER A 404 3.72 16.28 1.59
N THR A 405 4.57 16.26 2.60
CA THR A 405 5.75 17.14 2.71
C THR A 405 7.01 16.35 3.07
N TYR A 406 8.17 16.85 2.63
CA TYR A 406 9.48 16.40 3.13
C TYR A 406 10.25 17.58 3.74
N LYS A 407 10.72 17.44 4.99
CA LYS A 407 11.25 18.51 5.85
C LYS A 407 10.33 19.73 5.94
N GLY A 408 9.02 19.48 5.91
CA GLY A 408 7.98 20.51 5.89
C GLY A 408 7.72 21.15 4.52
N TYR A 409 8.49 20.85 3.48
CA TYR A 409 8.28 21.41 2.14
C TYR A 409 7.29 20.56 1.32
N PRO A 410 6.35 21.18 0.60
CA PRO A 410 5.29 20.44 -0.10
C PRO A 410 5.84 19.67 -1.31
N LEU A 411 5.31 18.46 -1.53
CA LEU A 411 5.71 17.60 -2.65
C LEU A 411 4.69 17.63 -3.78
N TYR A 412 5.19 17.62 -5.02
CA TYR A 412 4.37 17.74 -6.22
C TYR A 412 4.75 16.70 -7.28
N TYR A 413 3.80 16.43 -8.17
CA TYR A 413 4.03 15.81 -9.46
C TYR A 413 4.28 16.88 -10.53
N PHE A 414 4.70 16.45 -11.72
CA PHE A 414 4.71 17.27 -12.91
C PHE A 414 3.85 16.65 -14.01
N ILE A 415 2.92 17.43 -14.59
CA ILE A 415 1.93 16.88 -15.54
C ILE A 415 2.53 16.29 -16.83
N LYS A 416 3.76 16.69 -17.19
CA LYS A 416 4.44 16.14 -18.38
C LYS A 416 5.18 14.84 -18.12
N ASP A 417 5.37 14.45 -16.85
CA ASP A 417 5.94 13.16 -16.52
C ASP A 417 4.86 12.11 -16.72
N THR A 418 4.95 11.42 -17.85
CA THR A 418 3.94 10.46 -18.31
C THR A 418 4.46 9.03 -18.30
N LYS A 419 5.78 8.86 -18.21
CA LYS A 419 6.44 7.57 -18.08
C LYS A 419 7.03 7.42 -16.68
N HIS A 420 7.20 6.17 -16.29
CA HIS A 420 7.91 5.80 -15.08
C HIS A 420 9.30 6.45 -15.09
N GLY A 421 9.65 7.11 -13.98
CA GLY A 421 10.93 7.80 -13.77
C GLY A 421 11.24 8.96 -14.71
N ASP A 422 10.25 9.47 -15.46
CA ASP A 422 10.39 10.76 -16.12
C ASP A 422 10.77 11.81 -15.07
N THR A 423 11.79 12.61 -15.37
CA THR A 423 12.23 13.73 -14.53
C THR A 423 12.12 15.07 -15.28
N LEU A 424 11.13 15.23 -16.17
CA LEU A 424 11.06 16.37 -17.09
C LEU A 424 10.76 17.70 -16.38
N GLY A 425 10.28 17.64 -15.13
CA GLY A 425 10.08 18.80 -14.26
C GLY A 425 11.37 19.38 -13.68
N GLN A 426 12.50 18.69 -13.82
CA GLN A 426 13.76 19.13 -13.25
C GLN A 426 14.23 20.45 -13.88
N ASP A 427 14.54 21.43 -13.03
CA ASP A 427 15.02 22.76 -13.38
C ASP A 427 14.04 23.58 -14.27
N VAL A 428 12.74 23.23 -14.25
CA VAL A 428 11.74 24.01 -14.99
C VAL A 428 11.66 25.42 -14.39
N ASN A 429 11.92 26.42 -15.23
CA ASN A 429 11.98 27.84 -14.86
C ASN A 429 12.96 28.15 -13.72
N HIS A 430 13.95 27.28 -13.47
CA HIS A 430 14.92 27.40 -12.38
C HIS A 430 14.32 27.43 -10.97
N VAL A 431 13.11 26.89 -10.79
CA VAL A 431 12.39 26.90 -9.50
C VAL A 431 11.72 25.57 -9.16
N TRP A 432 11.82 24.56 -10.01
CA TRP A 432 11.27 23.23 -9.76
C TRP A 432 12.36 22.19 -9.83
N PHE A 433 12.46 21.36 -8.80
CA PHE A 433 13.57 20.43 -8.67
C PHE A 433 13.10 19.10 -8.09
N VAL A 434 13.70 18.00 -8.55
CA VAL A 434 13.47 16.68 -7.97
C VAL A 434 13.92 16.69 -6.51
N LEU A 435 13.17 16.01 -5.66
CA LEU A 435 13.52 15.95 -4.24
C LEU A 435 14.48 14.78 -3.96
N ASN A 436 15.75 15.06 -3.73
CA ASN A 436 16.70 14.07 -3.22
C ASN A 436 16.72 14.10 -1.68
N PRO A 437 16.26 13.06 -0.97
CA PRO A 437 16.10 13.11 0.48
C PRO A 437 17.43 13.25 1.23
N ALA A 438 18.54 12.81 0.65
CA ALA A 438 19.87 12.85 1.27
C ALA A 438 20.55 14.22 1.15
N THR A 439 20.27 14.97 0.07
CA THR A 439 20.93 16.26 -0.21
C THR A 439 20.01 17.47 -0.05
N PHE A 440 18.70 17.25 0.10
CA PHE A 440 17.74 18.33 0.26
C PHE A 440 17.96 19.09 1.57
N THR A 441 18.21 20.40 1.45
CA THR A 441 18.50 21.33 2.55
C THR A 441 17.44 22.44 2.68
N GLY A 442 16.38 22.38 1.89
CA GLY A 442 15.34 23.40 1.81
C GLY A 442 15.33 24.09 0.45
N THR A 443 14.65 25.23 0.40
CA THR A 443 14.47 26.07 -0.80
C THR A 443 15.24 27.38 -0.66
N THR A 444 15.31 28.17 -1.73
CA THR A 444 15.80 29.55 -1.70
C THR A 444 14.73 30.56 -1.32
N ALA A 445 13.48 30.12 -1.12
CA ALA A 445 12.38 30.96 -0.67
C ALA A 445 12.76 31.72 0.62
N PRO A 446 12.46 33.03 0.72
CA PRO A 446 12.70 33.79 1.92
C PRO A 446 11.95 33.16 3.12
N VAL A 447 12.68 32.83 4.19
CA VAL A 447 12.09 32.15 5.36
C VAL A 447 11.24 33.15 6.16
N PRO A 448 9.97 32.81 6.48
CA PRO A 448 9.10 33.64 7.31
C PRO A 448 9.74 33.99 8.66
N LYS A 449 9.62 35.26 9.08
CA LYS A 449 10.11 35.76 10.37
C LYS A 449 8.99 36.38 11.18
N THR A 450 9.30 36.75 12.43
CA THR A 450 8.41 37.59 13.24
C THR A 450 8.92 39.02 13.24
N TYR A 451 8.07 39.95 12.83
CA TYR A 451 8.30 41.38 12.84
C TYR A 451 7.35 42.03 13.85
N THR A 452 7.78 43.12 14.50
CA THR A 452 6.91 43.90 15.39
C THR A 452 6.74 45.30 14.84
N ILE A 453 5.49 45.71 14.65
CA ILE A 453 5.09 47.10 14.45
C ILE A 453 4.70 47.63 15.82
N GLU A 454 5.59 48.42 16.42
CA GLU A 454 5.31 49.14 17.66
C GLU A 454 4.49 50.38 17.32
N ILE A 455 3.27 50.43 17.84
CA ILE A 455 2.39 51.57 17.72
C ILE A 455 2.71 52.52 18.87
N LYS A 456 3.30 53.65 18.54
CA LYS A 456 3.76 54.64 19.51
C LYS A 456 3.72 56.04 18.92
N ASP A 457 3.39 57.03 19.75
CA ASP A 457 3.30 58.44 19.37
C ASP A 457 2.37 58.65 18.15
N TYR A 458 1.24 57.92 18.12
CA TYR A 458 0.27 57.90 17.02
C TYR A 458 0.87 57.49 15.66
N SER A 459 1.90 56.63 15.66
CA SER A 459 2.61 56.18 14.47
C SER A 459 2.79 54.66 14.44
N PHE A 460 2.89 54.08 13.23
CA PHE A 460 3.27 52.68 13.01
C PHE A 460 4.80 52.49 12.86
N GLY A 461 5.59 53.53 13.14
CA GLY A 461 7.04 53.54 12.92
C GLY A 461 7.43 54.18 11.58
N MET A 462 8.72 54.05 11.21
CA MET A 462 9.28 54.71 10.03
C MET A 462 9.31 53.80 8.81
N GLY A 463 8.61 54.21 7.74
CA GLY A 463 8.72 53.63 6.40
C GLY A 463 7.90 52.35 6.18
N PRO A 464 7.92 51.80 4.96
CA PRO A 464 7.29 50.51 4.68
C PRO A 464 8.04 49.37 5.40
N LEU A 465 7.30 48.46 6.02
CA LEU A 465 7.85 47.22 6.55
C LEU A 465 7.93 46.19 5.43
N THR A 466 9.14 45.81 5.01
CA THR A 466 9.32 44.71 4.05
C THR A 466 9.49 43.39 4.81
N VAL A 467 8.69 42.38 4.46
CA VAL A 467 8.68 41.06 5.09
C VAL A 467 8.63 39.94 4.05
N GLU A 468 9.13 38.77 4.40
CA GLU A 468 8.97 37.55 3.61
C GLU A 468 7.51 37.06 3.64
N ALA A 469 6.99 36.54 2.52
CA ALA A 469 5.69 35.87 2.48
C ALA A 469 5.55 34.80 3.58
N GLY A 470 4.47 34.90 4.37
CA GLY A 470 4.20 34.01 5.51
C GLY A 470 4.74 34.51 6.85
N SER A 471 5.45 35.65 6.89
CA SER A 471 5.92 36.24 8.14
C SER A 471 4.79 36.65 9.07
N HIS A 472 5.06 36.54 10.38
CA HIS A 472 4.17 37.03 11.42
C HIS A 472 4.45 38.49 11.71
N ILE A 473 3.44 39.36 11.56
CA ILE A 473 3.53 40.77 11.91
C ILE A 473 2.74 41.01 13.19
N VAL A 474 3.44 41.32 14.27
CA VAL A 474 2.87 41.64 15.58
C VAL A 474 2.65 43.14 15.65
N PHE A 475 1.40 43.58 15.70
CA PHE A 475 1.06 44.95 16.07
C PHE A 475 1.01 45.02 17.59
N LYS A 476 1.82 45.86 18.20
CA LYS A 476 1.86 46.06 19.66
C LYS A 476 1.56 47.52 19.96
N ASN A 477 0.52 47.78 20.74
CA ASN A 477 0.20 49.15 21.15
C ASN A 477 0.96 49.57 22.39
N GLU A 478 1.76 50.64 22.30
CA GLU A 478 2.49 51.22 23.43
C GLU A 478 1.89 52.55 23.92
N ASP A 479 0.99 53.15 23.13
CA ASP A 479 0.28 54.38 23.49
C ASP A 479 -0.82 54.11 24.54
N ASP A 480 -1.15 55.12 25.34
CA ASP A 480 -2.30 55.09 26.26
C ASP A 480 -3.65 55.07 25.50
N VAL A 481 -3.65 55.55 24.26
CA VAL A 481 -4.81 55.56 23.37
C VAL A 481 -4.89 54.23 22.62
N SER A 482 -6.10 53.71 22.39
CA SER A 482 -6.29 52.48 21.64
C SER A 482 -6.14 52.69 20.13
N HIS A 483 -5.45 51.75 19.47
CA HIS A 483 -5.16 51.80 18.03
C HIS A 483 -5.56 50.50 17.32
N SER A 484 -5.79 50.58 16.02
CA SER A 484 -6.02 49.40 15.15
C SER A 484 -5.16 49.50 13.89
N ALA A 485 -5.20 48.46 13.04
CA ALA A 485 -4.58 48.48 11.71
C ALA A 485 -5.45 47.70 10.73
N VAL A 486 -5.93 48.36 9.68
CA VAL A 486 -6.82 47.77 8.68
C VAL A 486 -6.26 48.02 7.29
N ALA A 487 -6.13 46.94 6.50
CA ALA A 487 -5.67 47.04 5.13
C ALA A 487 -6.70 47.74 4.24
N VAL A 488 -6.21 48.58 3.32
CA VAL A 488 -7.06 49.31 2.37
C VAL A 488 -7.79 48.35 1.43
N ASP A 489 -7.14 47.26 1.02
CA ASP A 489 -7.71 46.22 0.15
C ASP A 489 -8.55 45.18 0.90
N GLY A 490 -8.66 45.29 2.24
CA GLY A 490 -9.39 44.35 3.09
C GLY A 490 -8.66 43.03 3.35
N SER A 491 -7.39 42.90 2.97
CA SER A 491 -6.59 41.67 3.18
C SER A 491 -6.35 41.30 4.64
N PHE A 492 -6.37 42.28 5.56
CA PHE A 492 -6.31 42.04 7.00
C PHE A 492 -7.04 43.12 7.81
N SER A 493 -7.41 42.76 9.04
CA SER A 493 -7.98 43.67 10.04
C SER A 493 -7.47 43.30 11.43
N VAL A 494 -6.78 44.23 12.08
CA VAL A 494 -6.34 44.16 13.47
C VAL A 494 -7.39 44.87 14.34
N PRO A 495 -7.88 44.24 15.42
CA PRO A 495 -8.85 44.86 16.32
C PRO A 495 -8.27 46.09 17.02
N LEU A 496 -9.12 46.82 17.73
CA LEU A 496 -8.68 47.93 18.59
C LEU A 496 -7.88 47.35 19.76
N LEU A 497 -6.61 47.73 19.87
CA LEU A 497 -5.67 47.28 20.90
C LEU A 497 -5.55 48.34 22.00
N ALA A 498 -5.77 47.96 23.25
CA ALA A 498 -5.43 48.79 24.41
C ALA A 498 -3.91 48.83 24.64
N LYS A 499 -3.46 49.68 25.56
CA LYS A 499 -2.04 49.78 25.91
C LYS A 499 -1.47 48.40 26.31
N ASN A 500 -0.32 48.06 25.75
CA ASN A 500 0.40 46.79 25.87
C ASN A 500 -0.30 45.57 25.28
N GLU A 501 -1.43 45.73 24.59
CA GLU A 501 -2.02 44.62 23.83
C GLU A 501 -1.31 44.44 22.50
N SER A 502 -1.28 43.19 22.05
CA SER A 502 -0.70 42.81 20.77
C SER A 502 -1.66 41.94 19.96
N TYR A 503 -1.55 42.02 18.64
CA TYR A 503 -2.26 41.15 17.72
C TYR A 503 -1.37 40.78 16.54
N THR A 504 -1.39 39.51 16.16
CA THR A 504 -0.53 38.99 15.11
C THR A 504 -1.35 38.73 13.85
N ILE A 505 -0.87 39.24 12.72
CA ILE A 505 -1.35 38.85 11.39
C ILE A 505 -0.28 38.05 10.66
N THR A 506 -0.69 37.33 9.61
CA THR A 506 0.21 36.66 8.67
C THR A 506 -0.23 37.01 7.26
N LEU A 507 0.69 37.49 6.43
CA LEU A 507 0.43 37.77 5.01
C LEU A 507 1.23 36.79 4.15
N THR A 508 0.54 35.92 3.43
CA THR A 508 1.16 34.82 2.67
C THR A 508 1.34 35.12 1.18
N LYS A 509 0.75 36.21 0.68
CA LYS A 509 0.81 36.58 -0.74
C LYS A 509 1.80 37.74 -0.95
N PRO A 510 2.77 37.62 -1.87
CA PRO A 510 3.61 38.74 -2.25
C PRO A 510 2.78 39.92 -2.77
N GLY A 511 3.19 41.14 -2.44
CA GLY A 511 2.47 42.35 -2.81
C GLY A 511 2.68 43.49 -1.83
N THR A 512 2.09 44.64 -2.15
CA THR A 512 2.11 45.83 -1.29
C THR A 512 0.76 46.02 -0.63
N TYR A 513 0.76 46.13 0.69
CA TYR A 513 -0.41 46.25 1.54
C TYR A 513 -0.38 47.60 2.25
N ASP A 514 -1.14 48.55 1.73
CA ASP A 514 -1.37 49.82 2.41
C ASP A 514 -2.41 49.64 3.51
N PHE A 515 -2.20 50.26 4.67
CA PHE A 515 -3.09 50.13 5.82
C PHE A 515 -3.17 51.42 6.65
N TYR A 516 -4.19 51.50 7.50
CA TYR A 516 -4.43 52.67 8.35
C TYR A 516 -5.03 52.28 9.70
N CYS A 517 -4.93 53.19 10.67
CA CYS A 517 -5.61 53.07 11.96
C CYS A 517 -7.05 53.59 11.84
N GLN A 518 -8.07 52.78 12.17
CA GLN A 518 -9.48 53.18 12.00
C GLN A 518 -9.89 54.43 12.80
N PRO A 519 -9.50 54.61 14.07
CA PRO A 519 -9.77 55.88 14.78
C PRO A 519 -9.03 57.09 14.20
N HIS A 520 -7.94 56.87 13.45
CA HIS A 520 -6.96 57.91 13.07
C HIS A 520 -6.66 57.91 11.55
N MET A 521 -7.67 57.63 10.73
CA MET A 521 -7.53 57.32 9.29
C MET A 521 -6.82 58.40 8.46
N LYS A 522 -6.86 59.66 8.92
CA LYS A 522 -6.36 60.81 8.15
C LYS A 522 -4.85 60.97 8.18
N PHE A 523 -4.17 60.41 9.16
CA PHE A 523 -2.74 60.68 9.39
C PHE A 523 -1.94 59.46 9.84
N MET A 524 -2.59 58.43 10.38
CA MET A 524 -1.91 57.25 10.86
C MET A 524 -2.06 56.12 9.83
N THR A 525 -1.10 56.09 8.89
CA THR A 525 -1.04 55.14 7.77
C THR A 525 0.28 54.40 7.76
N GLY A 526 0.30 53.19 7.24
CA GLY A 526 1.51 52.39 7.05
C GLY A 526 1.44 51.56 5.78
N GLN A 527 2.57 50.92 5.45
CA GLN A 527 2.67 50.04 4.31
C GLN A 527 3.47 48.79 4.71
N ILE A 528 3.00 47.61 4.30
CA ILE A 528 3.75 46.35 4.38
C ILE A 528 4.04 45.89 2.95
N ILE A 529 5.29 45.55 2.65
CA ILE A 529 5.70 44.97 1.38
C ILE A 529 6.03 43.50 1.64
N VAL A 530 5.29 42.58 1.05
CA VAL A 530 5.56 41.15 1.14
C VAL A 530 6.34 40.72 -0.10
N ILE A 531 7.54 40.19 0.10
CA ILE A 531 8.43 39.69 -0.95
C ILE A 531 8.37 38.17 -1.13
#